data_AF-A0A0C9VNS0-F1
#
_entry.id   AF-A0A0C9VNS0-F1
#
_cell.length_a   1.000
_cell.length_b   1.000
_cell.length_c   1.000
_cell.angle_alpha   90.00
_cell.angle_beta   90.00
_cell.angle_gamma   90.00
#
_symmetry.space_group_name_H-M   'P 1'
#
loop_
_entity.id
_entity.type
_entity.pdbx_description
1 polymer ?
#
loop_
_entity_poly.entity_id
_entity_poly.type
_entity_poly.pdbx_seq_one_letter_code
_entity_poly.pdbx_strand_id
1 'polypeptide(L)' 'MSSGGNILLLSVDEAHIVDHWGKGFRLAYRQIGRVGKCVLYNLPLLAVTATLI' A
#
# COMPACT_ATOMS: atom_id res chain seq x y z
N MET A 1 13.63 -28.09 1.46
CA MET A 1 13.16 -27.03 2.36
C MET A 1 13.21 -25.73 1.58
N SER A 2 12.06 -25.15 1.23
CA SER A 2 12.03 -23.85 0.54
C SER A 2 12.49 -22.76 1.52
N SER A 3 13.53 -22.03 1.14
CA SER A 3 13.97 -20.81 1.83
C SER A 3 12.88 -19.74 1.69
N GLY A 4 11.86 -19.78 2.56
CA GLY A 4 10.82 -18.75 2.59
C GLY A 4 11.39 -17.45 3.14
N GLY A 5 11.45 -16.40 2.32
CA GLY A 5 11.83 -15.07 2.77
C GLY A 5 10.74 -14.45 3.64
N ASN A 6 11.14 -13.77 4.71
CA ASN A 6 10.22 -12.97 5.52
C ASN A 6 9.92 -11.65 4.80
N ILE A 7 8.63 -11.30 4.70
CA ILE A 7 8.21 -9.97 4.25
C ILE A 7 8.34 -9.02 5.44
N LEU A 8 9.10 -7.92 5.28
CA LEU A 8 9.42 -6.98 6.37
C LEU A 8 8.74 -5.60 6.21
N LEU A 9 8.32 -5.25 5.01
CA LEU A 9 7.74 -3.95 4.68
C LEU A 9 6.78 -4.08 3.50
N LEU A 10 5.64 -3.40 3.58
CA LEU A 10 4.78 -3.15 2.42
C LEU A 10 5.01 -1.70 1.98
N SER A 11 5.49 -1.51 0.76
CA SER A 11 5.58 -0.17 0.15
C SER A 11 4.49 0.03 -0.89
N VAL A 12 3.88 1.22 -0.90
CA VAL A 12 2.86 1.63 -1.88
C VAL A 12 3.37 2.88 -2.60
N ASP A 13 3.58 2.74 -3.90
CA ASP A 13 3.95 3.86 -4.78
C ASP A 13 2.70 4.63 -5.26
N GLU A 14 2.89 5.88 -5.68
CA GLU A 14 1.84 6.80 -6.09
C GLU A 14 0.67 6.90 -5.10
N ALA A 15 0.98 6.91 -3.80
CA ALA A 15 -0.01 6.83 -2.73
C ALA A 15 -1.07 7.95 -2.76
N HIS A 16 -0.81 9.06 -3.44
CA HIS A 16 -1.76 10.15 -3.64
C HIS A 16 -3.06 9.69 -4.35
N ILE A 17 -2.99 8.62 -5.15
CA ILE A 17 -4.12 8.04 -5.89
C ILE A 17 -5.23 7.47 -4.96
N VAL A 18 -4.96 7.32 -3.66
CA VAL A 18 -5.97 6.86 -2.68
C VAL A 18 -6.96 7.97 -2.29
N ASP A 19 -6.58 9.24 -2.47
CA ASP A 19 -7.45 10.37 -2.16
C ASP A 19 -8.54 10.50 -3.23
N HIS A 20 -9.80 10.57 -2.79
CA HIS A 20 -10.95 10.67 -3.68
C HIS A 20 -11.10 12.08 -4.25
N TRP A 21 -10.45 13.07 -3.63
CA TRP A 21 -10.38 14.44 -4.11
C TRP A 21 -9.12 14.72 -4.92
N GLY A 22 -8.14 13.81 -4.86
CA GLY A 22 -6.88 13.90 -5.57
C GLY A 22 -7.02 13.57 -7.06
N LYS A 23 -6.10 14.11 -7.86
CA LYS A 23 -6.05 13.83 -9.28
C LYS A 23 -5.69 12.36 -9.50
N GLY A 24 -6.46 11.65 -10.34
CA GLY A 24 -6.14 10.29 -10.74
C GLY A 24 -6.56 9.19 -9.76
N PHE A 25 -7.53 9.47 -8.88
CA PHE A 25 -8.14 8.52 -7.94
C PHE A 25 -8.40 7.13 -8.56
N ARG A 26 -8.06 6.08 -7.82
CA ARG A 26 -8.38 4.68 -8.18
C ARG A 26 -9.09 3.97 -7.04
N LEU A 27 -10.34 3.61 -7.26
CA LEU A 27 -11.16 2.87 -6.30
C LEU A 27 -10.49 1.57 -5.82
N ALA A 28 -9.74 0.91 -6.70
CA ALA A 28 -8.99 -0.32 -6.36
C ALA A 28 -8.00 -0.12 -5.20
N TYR A 29 -7.39 1.06 -5.06
CA TYR A 29 -6.40 1.34 -4.02
C TYR A 29 -6.99 1.34 -2.60
N ARG A 30 -8.32 1.48 -2.45
CA ARG A 30 -8.99 1.32 -1.14
C ARG A 30 -8.84 -0.07 -0.56
N GLN A 31 -8.57 -1.07 -1.39
CA GLN A 31 -8.42 -2.46 -0.95
C GLN A 31 -7.04 -2.71 -0.29
N ILE A 32 -6.05 -1.83 -0.50
CA ILE A 32 -4.70 -1.96 0.08
C ILE A 32 -4.77 -2.03 1.61
N GLY A 33 -5.63 -1.23 2.24
CA GLY A 33 -5.85 -1.30 3.69
C GLY A 33 -6.39 -2.65 4.17
N ARG A 34 -7.14 -3.39 3.34
CA ARG A 34 -7.58 -4.76 3.64
C ARG A 34 -6.43 -5.75 3.47
N VAL A 35 -5.61 -5.59 2.44
CA VAL A 35 -4.41 -6.44 2.23
C VAL A 35 -3.49 -6.38 3.44
N GLY A 36 -3.19 -5.17 3.93
CA GLY A 36 -2.38 -5.00 5.14
C GLY A 36 -3.00 -5.68 6.37
N LYS A 37 -4.32 -5.51 6.59
CA LYS A 37 -5.00 -6.12 7.75
C LYS A 37 -5.11 -7.65 7.68
N CYS A 38 -5.32 -8.22 6.50
CA CYS A 38 -5.65 -9.64 6.34
C CYS A 38 -4.43 -10.53 6.09
N VAL A 39 -3.42 -10.04 5.37
CA VAL A 39 -2.29 -10.87 4.89
C VAL A 39 -1.04 -10.63 5.73
N LEU A 40 -0.86 -9.41 6.25
CA LEU A 40 0.41 -8.95 6.79
C LEU A 40 0.18 -8.24 8.14
N TYR A 41 -0.25 -9.03 9.13
CA TYR A 41 -0.53 -8.52 10.48
C TYR A 41 0.73 -7.82 11.03
N ASN A 42 0.58 -6.55 11.41
CA ASN A 42 1.63 -5.73 12.01
C ASN A 42 2.84 -5.40 11.11
N LEU A 43 2.72 -5.55 9.79
CA LEU A 43 3.78 -5.15 8.87
C LEU A 43 3.81 -3.61 8.70
N PRO A 44 4.98 -2.97 8.82
CA PRO A 44 5.11 -1.55 8.49
C PRO A 44 4.64 -1.24 7.06
N LEU A 45 4.04 -0.08 6.88
CA LEU A 45 3.58 0.45 5.59
C LEU A 45 4.36 1.72 5.24
N LEU A 46 5.02 1.73 4.09
CA LEU A 46 5.68 2.92 3.53
C LEU A 46 4.89 3.40 2.31
N ALA A 47 4.19 4.53 2.46
CA ALA A 47 3.49 5.17 1.35
C ALA A 47 4.40 6.25 0.75
N VAL A 48 4.69 6.14 -0.55
CA VAL A 48 5.51 7.12 -1.29
C VAL A 48 4.72 7.70 -2.45
N THR A 49 5.01 8.94 -2.78
CA THR A 49 4.44 9.64 -3.91
C THR A 49 5.42 10.73 -4.35
N ALA A 50 5.52 10.96 -5.67
CA ALA A 50 6.26 12.10 -6.19
C ALA A 50 5.46 13.40 -6.05
N THR A 51 4.13 13.30 -6.02
CA THR A 51 3.22 14.45 -6.08
C THR A 51 2.29 14.50 -4.88
N LEU A 52 2.09 15.71 -4.35
CA LEU A 52 1.07 16.04 -3.37
C LEU A 52 0.08 17.00 -4.05
N ILE A 53 -0.96 16.42 -4.66
CA ILE A 53 -2.02 17.17 -5.38
C ILE A 53 -3.36 16.53 -5.10
#